data_AF-A0A0R1LQT6-F1
#
_entry.id   AF-A0A0R1LQT6-F1
#
_cell.length_a   1.000
_cell.length_b   1.000
_cell.length_c   1.000
_cell.angle_alpha   90.00
_cell.angle_beta   90.00
_cell.angle_gamma   90.00
#
_symmetry.space_group_name_H-M   'P 1'
#
loop_
_entity.id
_entity.type
_entity.pdbx_description
1 polymer ?
#
loop_
_entity_poly.entity_id
_entity_poly.type
_entity_poly.pdbx_seq_one_letter_code
_entity_poly.pdbx_strand_id
1 'polypeptide(L)'
;MSNTNQPDEATRAKIRRKKFKAKVGDEIWERYERSVKNGILTQKEADAAMLVEHKKAITKKNRERKAKGPKPKSKKVLHREHAQKRAAKEWDERKHATGHRARRQMNDYDDPETYQLSRRSGGRRR
;
A
#
# COMPACT_ATOMS: atom_id res chain seq x y z
N MET A 1 29.15 -33.33 19.12
CA MET A 1 28.43 -33.69 17.89
C MET A 1 28.80 -32.69 16.79
N SER A 2 29.80 -33.00 15.96
CA SER A 2 30.17 -32.17 14.80
C SER A 2 29.20 -32.46 13.64
N ASN A 3 28.72 -31.42 12.95
CA ASN A 3 27.78 -31.57 11.84
C ASN A 3 28.44 -32.26 10.64
N THR A 4 28.21 -33.55 10.46
CA THR A 4 28.77 -34.41 9.39
C THR A 4 28.19 -34.16 7.99
N ASN A 5 27.19 -33.27 7.84
CA ASN A 5 26.56 -32.92 6.56
C ASN A 5 26.97 -31.56 6.00
N GLN A 6 27.97 -30.91 6.60
CA GLN A 6 28.41 -29.60 6.13
C GLN A 6 29.39 -29.79 4.96
N PRO A 7 29.14 -29.17 3.79
CA PRO A 7 30.05 -29.26 2.67
C PRO A 7 31.41 -28.67 3.04
N ASP A 8 32.47 -29.30 2.54
CA ASP A 8 33.85 -28.82 2.63
C ASP A 8 33.98 -27.34 2.21
N GLU A 9 34.96 -26.64 2.77
CA GLU A 9 35.21 -25.22 2.57
C GLU A 9 35.42 -24.87 1.10
N ALA A 10 36.11 -25.72 0.33
CA ALA A 10 36.24 -25.54 -1.11
C ALA A 10 34.88 -25.64 -1.83
N THR A 11 34.02 -26.55 -1.41
CA THR A 11 32.66 -26.72 -1.95
C THR A 11 31.77 -25.53 -1.60
N ARG A 12 31.86 -25.02 -0.36
CA ARG A 12 31.16 -23.79 0.06
C ARG A 12 31.60 -22.57 -0.73
N ALA A 13 32.90 -22.42 -0.99
CA ALA A 13 33.44 -21.33 -1.79
C ALA A 13 32.91 -21.36 -3.23
N LYS A 14 32.88 -22.54 -3.86
CA LYS A 14 32.30 -22.73 -5.21
C LYS A 14 30.80 -22.38 -5.24
N ILE A 15 30.03 -22.85 -4.26
CA ILE A 15 28.59 -22.51 -4.14
C ILE A 15 28.41 -21.00 -3.97
N ARG A 16 29.22 -20.36 -3.14
CA ARG A 16 29.17 -18.91 -2.91
C ARG A 16 29.46 -18.13 -4.19
N ARG A 17 30.49 -18.52 -4.95
CA ARG A 17 30.82 -17.90 -6.25
C ARG A 17 29.71 -18.09 -7.27
N LYS A 18 29.14 -19.29 -7.38
CA LYS A 18 27.99 -19.55 -8.28
C LYS A 18 26.80 -18.63 -7.94
N LYS A 19 26.45 -18.52 -6.66
CA LYS A 19 25.39 -17.61 -6.20
C LYS A 19 25.73 -16.14 -6.45
N PHE A 20 27.01 -15.78 -6.31
CA PHE A 20 27.48 -14.42 -6.50
C PHE A 20 27.46 -14.01 -7.98
N LYS A 21 27.89 -14.89 -8.89
CA LYS A 21 27.74 -14.72 -10.34
C LYS A 21 26.27 -14.48 -10.73
N ALA A 22 25.37 -15.33 -10.24
CA ALA A 22 23.92 -15.17 -10.50
C ALA A 22 23.35 -13.84 -9.96
N LYS A 23 23.93 -13.30 -8.87
CA LYS A 23 23.49 -12.03 -8.28
C LYS A 23 23.95 -10.82 -9.09
N VAL A 24 25.22 -10.80 -9.51
CA VAL A 24 25.83 -9.63 -10.16
C VAL A 24 25.53 -9.61 -11.67
N GLY A 25 25.43 -10.78 -12.31
CA GLY A 25 25.22 -10.94 -13.74
C GLY A 25 26.51 -11.33 -14.50
N ASP A 26 26.34 -12.00 -15.63
CA ASP A 26 27.45 -12.61 -16.38
C ASP A 26 28.44 -11.58 -16.94
N GLU A 27 27.95 -10.45 -17.45
CA GLU A 27 28.79 -9.41 -18.05
C GLU A 27 29.75 -8.76 -17.03
N ILE A 28 29.22 -8.39 -15.85
CA ILE A 28 30.03 -7.81 -14.78
C ILE A 28 30.99 -8.87 -14.23
N TRP A 29 30.51 -10.11 -14.06
CA TRP A 29 31.35 -11.22 -13.60
C TRP A 29 32.57 -11.42 -14.50
N GLU A 30 32.35 -11.56 -15.80
CA GLU A 30 33.42 -11.81 -16.78
C GLU A 30 34.45 -10.68 -16.82
N ARG A 31 34.02 -9.42 -16.74
CA ARG A 31 34.91 -8.26 -16.72
C ARG A 31 35.87 -8.28 -15.53
N TYR A 32 35.36 -8.54 -14.33
CA TYR A 32 36.17 -8.56 -13.12
C TYR A 32 36.97 -9.86 -12.99
N GLU A 33 36.45 -10.99 -13.46
CA GLU A 33 37.21 -12.25 -13.50
C GLU A 33 38.40 -12.17 -14.45
N ARG A 34 38.26 -11.47 -15.59
CA ARG A 34 39.38 -11.15 -16.50
C ARG A 34 40.43 -10.28 -15.82
N SER A 35 40.00 -9.30 -15.02
CA SER A 35 40.91 -8.42 -14.28
C SER A 35 41.70 -9.17 -13.20
N VAL A 36 41.08 -10.16 -12.55
CA VAL A 36 41.76 -11.07 -11.60
C VAL A 36 42.75 -11.98 -12.33
N LYS A 37 42.36 -12.57 -13.48
CA LYS A 37 43.25 -13.42 -14.29
C LYS A 37 44.49 -12.66 -14.79
N ASN A 38 44.32 -11.38 -15.13
CA ASN A 38 45.41 -10.51 -15.56
C ASN A 38 46.26 -9.98 -14.40
N GLY A 39 45.95 -10.35 -13.15
CA GLY A 39 46.68 -9.88 -11.96
C GLY A 39 46.46 -8.41 -11.61
N ILE A 40 45.47 -7.74 -12.22
CA ILE A 40 45.18 -6.32 -11.98
C ILE A 40 44.46 -6.13 -10.64
N LEU A 41 43.59 -7.08 -10.29
CA LEU A 41 42.82 -7.07 -9.04
C LEU A 41 43.02 -8.38 -8.28
N THR A 42 43.05 -8.29 -6.96
CA THR A 42 42.85 -9.47 -6.12
C THR A 42 41.40 -9.95 -6.19
N GLN A 43 41.16 -11.23 -5.87
CA GLN A 43 39.79 -11.76 -5.85
C GLN A 43 38.87 -10.98 -4.90
N LYS A 44 39.39 -10.50 -3.75
CA LYS A 44 38.61 -9.73 -2.78
C LYS A 44 38.20 -8.37 -3.32
N GLU A 45 39.10 -7.67 -4.01
CA GLU A 45 38.83 -6.37 -4.63
C GLU A 45 37.82 -6.50 -5.77
N ALA A 46 37.97 -7.54 -6.60
CA ALA A 46 37.01 -7.86 -7.66
C ALA A 46 35.62 -8.14 -7.09
N ASP A 47 35.50 -8.94 -6.03
CA ASP A 47 34.23 -9.23 -5.36
C ASP A 47 33.58 -7.95 -4.79
N ALA A 48 34.36 -7.06 -4.18
CA ALA A 48 33.87 -5.79 -3.67
C ALA A 48 33.38 -4.86 -4.80
N ALA A 49 34.16 -4.73 -5.88
CA ALA A 49 33.82 -3.89 -7.03
C ALA A 49 32.55 -4.38 -7.74
N MET A 50 32.41 -5.69 -7.93
CA MET A 50 31.20 -6.32 -8.48
C MET A 50 29.95 -6.02 -7.63
N LEU A 51 30.07 -6.07 -6.30
CA LEU A 51 28.96 -5.72 -5.39
C LEU A 51 28.53 -4.27 -5.52
N VAL A 52 29.50 -3.35 -5.70
CA VAL A 52 29.22 -1.92 -5.88
C VAL A 52 28.46 -1.69 -7.18
N GLU A 53 28.89 -2.28 -8.29
CA GLU A 53 28.20 -2.18 -9.58
C GLU A 53 26.76 -2.72 -9.51
N HIS A 54 26.58 -3.88 -8.90
CA HIS A 54 25.24 -4.44 -8.66
C HIS A 54 24.35 -3.51 -7.81
N LYS A 55 24.91 -2.89 -6.74
CA LYS A 55 24.18 -1.91 -5.92
C LYS A 55 23.81 -0.65 -6.71
N LYS A 56 24.68 -0.17 -7.59
CA LYS A 56 24.38 0.96 -8.50
C LYS A 56 23.21 0.59 -9.43
N ALA A 57 23.24 -0.59 -10.03
CA ALA A 57 22.17 -1.08 -10.90
C ALA A 57 20.82 -1.18 -10.16
N ILE A 58 20.79 -1.70 -8.93
CA ILE A 58 19.58 -1.74 -8.11
C ILE A 58 19.09 -0.32 -7.79
N THR A 59 20.00 0.58 -7.43
CA THR A 59 19.65 1.95 -7.09
C THR A 59 19.05 2.68 -8.29
N LYS A 60 19.62 2.49 -9.48
CA LYS A 60 19.09 3.01 -10.74
C LYS A 60 17.67 2.47 -11.01
N LYS A 61 17.47 1.14 -10.95
CA LYS A 61 16.14 0.53 -11.09
C LYS A 61 15.13 1.04 -10.07
N ASN A 62 15.56 1.26 -8.83
CA ASN A 62 14.70 1.83 -7.77
C ASN A 62 14.35 3.29 -8.02
N ARG A 63 15.28 4.10 -8.54
CA ARG A 63 15.03 5.48 -8.95
C ARG A 63 14.04 5.54 -10.10
N GLU A 64 14.24 4.73 -11.14
CA GLU A 64 13.32 4.60 -12.28
C GLU A 64 11.92 4.16 -11.82
N ARG A 65 11.84 3.19 -10.90
CA ARG A 65 10.57 2.75 -10.30
C ARG A 65 9.88 3.88 -9.53
N LYS A 66 10.63 4.64 -8.72
CA LYS A 66 10.07 5.78 -7.96
C LYS A 66 9.64 6.91 -8.89
N ALA A 67 10.37 7.15 -9.98
CA ALA A 67 10.02 8.13 -11.00
C ALA A 67 8.70 7.77 -11.73
N LYS A 68 8.42 6.47 -11.92
CA LYS A 68 7.13 5.97 -12.44
C LYS A 68 5.96 6.10 -11.45
N GLY A 69 6.20 6.54 -10.23
CA GLY A 69 5.17 6.77 -9.20
C GLY A 69 5.05 5.64 -8.16
N PRO A 70 4.08 5.76 -7.24
CA PRO A 70 3.85 4.76 -6.21
C PRO A 70 3.45 3.41 -6.81
N LYS A 71 3.77 2.32 -6.10
CA LYS A 71 3.31 0.98 -6.51
C LYS A 71 1.77 0.97 -6.56
N PRO A 72 1.16 0.25 -7.52
CA PRO A 72 -0.28 0.04 -7.50
C PRO A 72 -0.68 -0.62 -6.17
N LYS A 73 -1.77 -0.13 -5.58
CA LYS A 73 -2.33 -0.69 -4.33
C LYS A 73 -2.79 -2.13 -4.59
N SER A 74 -2.73 -2.98 -3.56
CA SER A 74 -3.25 -4.35 -3.67
C SER A 74 -4.77 -4.35 -3.80
N LYS A 75 -5.35 -5.38 -4.44
CA LYS A 75 -6.81 -5.52 -4.56
C LYS A 75 -7.52 -5.44 -3.20
N LYS A 76 -6.97 -6.08 -2.16
CA LYS A 76 -7.52 -6.01 -0.80
C LYS A 76 -7.65 -4.57 -0.28
N VAL A 77 -6.62 -3.74 -0.49
CA VAL A 77 -6.65 -2.32 -0.09
C VAL A 77 -7.67 -1.55 -0.92
N LEU A 78 -7.69 -1.77 -2.24
CA LEU A 78 -8.68 -1.15 -3.13
C LEU A 78 -10.12 -1.48 -2.75
N HIS A 79 -10.41 -2.74 -2.42
CA HIS A 79 -11.73 -3.17 -1.97
C HIS A 79 -12.12 -2.54 -0.62
N ARG A 80 -11.18 -2.46 0.33
CA ARG A 80 -11.42 -1.80 1.62
C ARG A 80 -11.74 -0.31 1.43
N GLU A 81 -10.96 0.40 0.62
CA GLU A 81 -11.19 1.81 0.32
C GLU A 81 -12.54 2.01 -0.39
N HIS A 82 -12.90 1.13 -1.33
CA HIS A 82 -14.19 1.19 -2.00
C HIS A 82 -15.35 0.96 -1.04
N ALA A 83 -15.26 -0.03 -0.15
CA ALA A 83 -16.28 -0.27 0.88
C ALA A 83 -16.43 0.91 1.83
N GLN A 84 -15.32 1.52 2.25
CA GLN A 84 -15.33 2.74 3.07
C GLN A 84 -16.00 3.92 2.36
N LYS A 85 -15.69 4.13 1.07
CA LYS A 85 -16.35 5.17 0.27
C LYS A 85 -17.85 4.92 0.12
N ARG A 86 -18.27 3.67 -0.09
CA ARG A 86 -19.70 3.32 -0.16
C ARG A 86 -20.40 3.55 1.18
N ALA A 87 -19.79 3.13 2.28
CA ALA A 87 -20.34 3.34 3.62
C ALA A 87 -20.46 4.83 3.98
N ALA A 88 -19.47 5.64 3.61
CA ALA A 88 -19.54 7.09 3.80
C ALA A 88 -20.69 7.71 2.99
N LYS A 89 -20.82 7.35 1.71
CA LYS A 89 -21.90 7.84 0.84
C LYS A 89 -23.28 7.44 1.38
N GLU A 90 -23.44 6.20 1.82
CA GLU A 90 -24.69 5.71 2.40
C GLU A 90 -25.04 6.42 3.71
N TRP A 91 -24.05 6.74 4.54
CA TRP A 91 -24.25 7.53 5.76
C TRP A 91 -24.67 8.98 5.44
N ASP A 92 -24.00 9.62 4.47
CA ASP A 92 -24.35 10.97 4.00
C ASP A 92 -25.79 11.00 3.44
N GLU A 93 -26.16 10.04 2.60
CA GLU A 93 -27.52 9.91 2.05
C GLU A 93 -28.57 9.78 3.17
N ARG A 94 -28.30 9.00 4.23
CA ARG A 94 -29.20 8.89 5.39
C ARG A 94 -29.30 10.19 6.20
N LYS A 95 -28.21 10.94 6.36
CA LYS A 95 -28.22 12.27 7.00
C LYS A 95 -29.07 13.27 6.21
N HIS A 96 -28.99 13.25 4.88
CA HIS A 96 -29.81 14.13 4.05
C HIS A 96 -31.29 13.69 3.96
N ALA A 97 -31.56 12.39 3.98
CA ALA A 97 -32.94 11.86 3.97
C ALA A 97 -33.70 12.14 5.28
N THR A 98 -33.01 12.16 6.42
CA THR A 98 -33.62 12.47 7.72
C THR A 98 -33.87 13.98 7.93
N GLY A 99 -33.10 14.85 7.27
CA GLY A 99 -33.31 16.31 7.31
C GLY A 99 -34.63 16.78 6.67
N HIS A 100 -35.14 16.08 5.64
CA HIS A 100 -36.43 16.42 5.01
C HIS A 100 -37.66 15.96 5.82
N ARG A 101 -37.54 14.90 6.64
CA ARG A 101 -38.62 14.48 7.55
C ARG A 101 -38.73 15.37 8.79
N ALA A 102 -37.62 15.86 9.33
CA ALA A 102 -37.62 16.70 10.52
C ALA A 102 -38.33 18.05 10.33
N ARG A 103 -38.27 18.64 9.12
CA ARG A 103 -38.94 19.92 8.82
C ARG A 103 -40.47 19.84 8.67
N ARG A 104 -41.07 18.65 8.58
CA ARG A 104 -42.53 18.51 8.49
C ARG A 104 -43.22 18.34 9.86
N GLN A 105 -42.48 18.02 10.93
CA GLN A 105 -43.11 17.80 12.24
C GLN A 105 -43.03 18.99 13.21
N MET A 106 -42.37 20.09 12.84
CA MET A 106 -42.20 21.26 13.73
C MET A 106 -43.08 22.48 13.39
N ASN A 107 -44.10 22.34 12.52
CA ASN A 107 -44.96 23.47 12.14
C ASN A 107 -46.45 23.33 12.51
N ASP A 108 -46.85 22.28 13.25
CA ASP A 108 -48.29 22.04 13.51
C ASP A 108 -48.70 22.21 14.99
N TYR A 109 -47.83 22.72 15.90
CA TYR A 109 -48.18 22.74 17.33
C TYR A 109 -47.69 23.94 18.17
N ASP A 110 -47.44 25.10 17.55
CA ASP A 110 -47.10 26.34 18.30
C ASP A 110 -47.87 27.58 17.78
N ASP A 111 -49.12 27.43 17.35
CA ASP A 111 -50.01 28.59 17.12
C ASP A 111 -51.12 28.67 18.20
N PRO A 112 -50.99 29.57 19.20
CA PRO A 112 -51.96 29.72 20.28
C PRO A 112 -53.33 30.25 19.83
N GLU A 113 -53.51 30.72 18.58
CA GLU A 113 -54.82 31.18 18.10
C GLU A 113 -55.81 30.05 17.78
N THR A 114 -55.33 28.83 17.50
CA THR A 114 -56.20 27.72 17.09
C THR A 114 -56.95 27.04 18.24
N TYR A 115 -56.56 27.29 19.50
CA TYR A 115 -57.21 26.69 20.67
C TYR A 115 -58.55 27.36 21.07
N GLN A 116 -58.87 28.54 20.53
CA GLN A 116 -60.06 29.28 20.95
C GLN A 116 -61.31 29.04 20.08
N LEU A 117 -61.20 28.44 18.88
CA LEU A 117 -62.37 28.24 18.02
C LEU A 117 -63.18 26.96 18.30
N SER A 118 -62.61 25.93 18.95
CA SER A 118 -63.34 24.69 19.23
C SER A 118 -64.18 24.71 20.52
N ARG A 119 -64.05 25.78 21.33
CA ARG A 119 -64.78 25.92 22.60
C ARG A 119 -66.07 26.73 22.51
N ARG A 120 -66.38 27.34 21.36
CA ARG A 120 -67.53 28.26 21.18
C ARG A 120 -68.68 27.73 20.31
N SER A 121 -68.63 26.49 19.83
CA SER A 121 -69.70 25.88 19.02
C SER A 121 -70.50 24.77 19.71
N GLY A 122 -70.22 24.47 20.99
CA GLY A 122 -71.01 23.55 21.80
C GLY A 122 -72.02 24.28 22.68
N GLY A 123 -73.17 24.71 22.14
CA GLY A 123 -74.16 25.39 22.99
C GLY A 123 -75.47 25.85 22.34
N ARG A 124 -76.41 24.90 22.22
CA ARG A 124 -77.84 25.05 22.55
C ARG A 124 -78.70 26.02 21.70
N ARG A 125 -79.69 25.43 21.01
CA ARG A 125 -81.13 25.81 20.94
C ARG A 125 -81.83 24.68 20.17
N ARG A 126 -82.62 23.84 20.85
CA ARG A 126 -84.09 23.93 20.94
C ARG A 126 -84.73 24.00 19.57
#